data_AF-A0A4R3MPH3-F1
#
_entry.id   AF-A0A4R3MPH3-F1
#
_cell.length_a   1.000
_cell.length_b   1.000
_cell.length_c   1.000
_cell.angle_alpha   90.00
_cell.angle_beta   90.00
_cell.angle_gamma   90.00
#
_symmetry.space_group_name_H-M   'P 1'
#
loop_
_entity.id
_entity.type
_entity.pdbx_description
1 polymer ?
#
loop_
_entity_poly.entity_id
_entity_poly.type
_entity_poly.pdbx_seq_one_letter_code
_entity_poly.pdbx_strand_id
1 'polypeptide(L)' 'MENSTYQCCFCDKKIQSDVTGLVVVTNWEKDKNSQQEQQLFCHMKCLKNAVSDKFPLYIADLIE' A
#
# COMPACT_ATOMS: atom_id res chain seq x y z
N MET A 1 -20.58 9.80 -3.15
CA MET A 1 -19.32 9.04 -3.20
C MET A 1 -19.42 8.00 -2.13
N GLU A 2 -19.55 6.72 -2.50
CA GLU A 2 -19.63 5.63 -1.52
C GLU A 2 -18.35 5.65 -0.68
N ASN A 3 -18.48 5.71 0.64
CA ASN A 3 -17.37 5.55 1.58
C ASN A 3 -16.87 4.11 1.46
N SER A 4 -16.09 3.79 0.42
CA SER A 4 -15.43 2.50 0.26
C SER A 4 -14.58 2.26 1.51
N THR A 5 -15.07 1.39 2.37
CA THR A 5 -14.42 1.06 3.64
C THR A 5 -13.47 -0.09 3.38
N TYR A 6 -12.21 0.23 3.15
CA TYR A 6 -11.16 -0.78 3.03
C TYR A 6 -10.81 -1.35 4.41
N GLN A 7 -10.31 -2.59 4.44
CA GLN A 7 -9.73 -3.19 5.64
C GLN A 7 -8.21 -3.13 5.51
N CYS A 8 -7.52 -2.67 6.56
CA CYS A 8 -6.07 -2.61 6.55
C CYS A 8 -5.46 -4.01 6.59
N CYS A 9 -4.61 -4.34 5.60
CA CYS A 9 -3.93 -5.62 5.50
C CYS A 9 -2.89 -5.93 6.61
N PHE A 10 -2.55 -4.95 7.46
CA PHE A 10 -1.60 -5.13 8.56
C PHE A 10 -2.27 -5.25 9.93
N CYS A 11 -3.39 -4.56 10.15
CA CYS A 11 -4.00 -4.48 11.49
C CYS A 11 -5.48 -4.84 11.53
N ASP A 12 -6.06 -5.24 10.39
CA ASP A 12 -7.46 -5.66 10.22
C ASP A 12 -8.53 -4.60 10.55
N LYS A 13 -8.12 -3.38 10.91
CA LYS A 13 -9.04 -2.28 11.17
C LYS A 13 -9.50 -1.64 9.88
N LYS A 14 -10.75 -1.15 9.88
CA LYS A 14 -11.29 -0.35 8.77
C LYS A 14 -10.47 0.91 8.53
N ILE A 15 -10.39 1.30 7.26
CA ILE A 15 -9.81 2.55 6.79
C ILE A 15 -10.98 3.48 6.46
N GLN A 16 -11.06 4.61 7.16
CA GLN A 16 -12.15 5.58 7.00
C GLN A 16 -11.78 6.74 6.07
N SER A 17 -10.48 7.06 5.96
CA SER A 17 -9.91 8.06 5.04
C SER A 17 -8.43 7.75 4.76
N ASP A 18 -7.85 8.38 3.74
CA ASP A 18 -6.40 8.36 3.47
C ASP A 18 -5.83 6.96 3.26
N VAL A 19 -6.44 6.22 2.31
CA VAL A 19 -6.03 4.86 1.98
C VAL A 19 -4.64 4.85 1.34
N THR A 20 -3.74 4.02 1.87
CA THR A 20 -2.45 3.74 1.22
C THR A 20 -2.57 2.44 0.44
N GLY A 21 -2.19 2.46 -0.83
CA GLY A 21 -2.14 1.28 -1.69
C GLY A 21 -0.75 0.65 -1.72
N LEU A 22 -0.69 -0.68 -1.60
CA LEU A 22 0.50 -1.49 -1.82
C LEU A 22 0.24 -2.37 -3.04
N VAL A 23 1.09 -2.26 -4.06
CA VAL A 23 1.04 -3.17 -5.22
C VAL A 23 2.18 -4.17 -5.09
N VAL A 24 1.82 -5.45 -4.98
CA VAL A 24 2.76 -6.57 -4.95
C VAL A 24 2.79 -7.18 -6.34
N VAL A 25 3.99 -7.29 -6.92
CA VAL A 25 4.20 -7.94 -8.21
C VAL A 25 5.15 -9.11 -8.02
N THR A 26 4.67 -10.33 -8.25
CA THR A 26 5.41 -11.57 -7.94
C THR A 26 6.39 -12.00 -9.03
N ASN A 27 6.25 -11.45 -10.24
CA ASN A 27 7.04 -11.75 -11.44
C ASN A 27 7.44 -10.46 -12.17
N TRP A 28 7.98 -9.51 -11.42
CA TRP A 28 8.34 -8.16 -11.88
C TRP A 28 9.29 -8.17 -13.08
N GLU A 29 10.09 -9.21 -13.24
CA GLU A 29 11.02 -9.39 -14.35
C GLU A 29 10.33 -9.67 -15.70
N LYS A 30 9.05 -10.06 -15.71
CA LYS A 30 8.32 -10.33 -16.96
C LYS A 30 7.75 -9.07 -17.58
N ASP A 31 7.35 -9.18 -18.84
CA ASP A 31 6.60 -8.15 -19.54
C ASP A 31 5.37 -7.72 -18.75
N LYS A 32 5.11 -6.40 -18.73
CA LYS A 32 4.03 -5.78 -17.95
C LYS A 32 2.67 -6.47 -18.12
N ASN A 33 2.34 -6.90 -19.34
CA ASN A 33 1.06 -7.56 -19.64
C ASN A 33 0.93 -8.97 -19.05
N SER A 34 2.01 -9.52 -18.51
CA SER A 34 2.08 -10.83 -17.87
C SER A 34 2.41 -10.74 -16.37
N GLN A 35 2.60 -9.54 -15.85
CA GLN A 35 2.85 -9.31 -14.44
C GLN A 35 1.59 -9.63 -13.63
N GLN A 36 1.78 -10.33 -12.52
CA GLN A 36 0.75 -10.71 -11.57
C GLN A 36 0.77 -9.68 -10.45
N GLU A 37 -0.13 -8.70 -10.57
CA GLU A 37 -0.27 -7.62 -9.59
C GLU A 37 -1.35 -7.97 -8.57
N GLN A 38 -1.06 -7.75 -7.29
CA GLN A 38 -2.04 -7.76 -6.21
C GLN A 38 -2.00 -6.41 -5.49
N GLN A 39 -3.16 -5.77 -5.38
CA GLN A 39 -3.29 -4.51 -4.65
C GLN A 39 -3.86 -4.76 -3.25
N LEU A 40 -3.13 -4.30 -2.24
CA LEU A 40 -3.51 -4.32 -0.84
C LEU A 40 -3.70 -2.88 -0.34
N PHE A 41 -4.52 -2.70 0.69
CA PHE A 41 -4.80 -1.39 1.27
C PHE A 41 -4.41 -1.37 2.75
N CYS A 42 -3.82 -0.27 3.20
CA CYS A 42 -3.43 -0.09 4.60
C CYS A 42 -3.47 1.37 5.05
N HIS A 43 -3.38 1.59 6.37
CA HIS A 43 -3.07 2.91 6.91
C HIS A 43 -1.61 3.27 6.64
N MET A 44 -1.33 4.54 6.37
CA MET A 44 0.05 5.04 6.22
C MET A 44 0.92 4.73 7.45
N LYS A 45 0.35 4.81 8.66
CA LYS A 45 1.06 4.47 9.91
C LYS A 45 1.46 2.99 9.96
N CYS A 46 0.57 2.10 9.54
CA CYS A 46 0.85 0.66 9.51
C CYS A 46 1.95 0.35 8.50
N LEU A 47 1.91 0.99 7.33
CA LEU A 47 3.01 0.89 6.37
C LEU A 47 4.31 1.35 7.01
N LYS A 48 4.39 2.60 7.50
CA LYS A 48 5.58 3.15 8.15
C LYS A 48 6.18 2.18 9.18
N ASN A 49 5.37 1.64 10.09
CA ASN A 49 5.83 0.69 11.10
C ASN A 49 6.35 -0.64 10.52
N ALA A 50 5.77 -1.11 9.40
CA ALA A 50 6.19 -2.36 8.77
C ALA A 50 7.55 -2.24 8.07
N VAL A 51 7.95 -1.02 7.66
CA VAL A 51 9.14 -0.78 6.83
C VAL A 51 10.21 0.12 7.49
N SER A 52 9.89 0.88 8.56
CA SER A 52 10.76 1.91 9.17
C SER A 52 12.07 1.37 9.73
N ASP A 53 12.07 0.17 10.31
CA ASP A 53 13.25 -0.35 11.00
C ASP A 53 14.24 -0.99 10.03
N LYS A 54 13.83 -1.23 8.78
CA LYS A 54 14.62 -1.97 7.79
C LYS A 54 15.08 -1.12 6.61
N PHE A 55 14.39 -0.01 6.31
CA PHE A 55 14.71 0.82 5.16
C PHE A 55 14.43 2.30 5.48
N PRO A 56 15.34 3.23 5.14
CA PRO A 56 15.04 4.65 5.17
C PRO A 56 13.95 4.93 4.12
N LEU A 57 12.69 5.00 4.55
CA LEU A 57 11.59 5.39 3.67
C LEU A 57 11.69 6.86 3.36
N TYR A 58 12.08 7.15 2.13
CA TYR A 58 11.82 8.45 1.54
C TYR A 58 10.35 8.46 1.07
N ILE A 59 9.44 8.86 1.97
CA ILE A 59 8.10 9.23 1.55
C ILE A 59 8.25 10.63 0.97
N ALA A 60 8.46 10.70 -0.35
CA ALA A 60 8.31 11.95 -1.07
C ALA A 60 6.82 12.28 -1.01
N ASP A 61 6.46 13.26 -0.18
CA ASP A 61 5.20 13.96 -0.32
C ASP A 61 5.24 14.65 -1.69
N LEU A 62 4.79 13.93 -2.73
CA LEU A 62 4.56 14.48 -4.06
C LEU A 62 3.32 15.37 -3.96
N ILE A 63 3.46 16.50 -3.28
CA ILE A 63 2.48 17.57 -3.26
C ILE A 63 2.74 18.40 -4.51
N GLU A 64 1.78 18.43 -5.42
CA GLU A 64 1.63 19.50 -6.42
C GLU A 64 1.02 20.74 -5.78
#